data_AF-X6NYL3-F1
#
_entry.id   AF-X6NYL3-F1
#
_cell.length_a   1.000
_cell.length_b   1.000
_cell.length_c   1.000
_cell.angle_alpha   90.00
_cell.angle_beta   90.00
_cell.angle_gamma   90.00
#
_symmetry.space_group_name_H-M   'P 1'
#
loop_
_entity.id
_entity.type
_entity.pdbx_description
1 polymer ?
#
loop_
_entity_poly.entity_id
_entity_poly.type
_entity_poly.pdbx_seq_one_letter_code
_entity_poly.pdbx_strand_id
1 'polypeptide(L)'
;MASVSRLPRSADSKVKNLFFFQKRCIYIACIFLIVSKIKKKVAIHLWDTTTLRRLGKITNADFKTNVYHLRFSPASNFLYCILRGKEDNTLFAFHMMNSKDPVIRISLPKDKIFGMHFNDVVDMSGQRVDEFVVYGENGAYHCYTRKQATTRLEPKPDANKDSIGEYVVEMQPIDMKPMKKKENAFHCGYFLPNTDGFYVLGGDSGYLYLCSQNQAIMSYAAHSKYLAAISSHPCGFITAGGDGLWKLWEMTNLSRGVLQQSQQSFGESYNFAKQTPRTTFRKLKASLRVKLEDKFQMPKYKIGGGAHACVYNRSKEQLIIGTNECDIVVIEKFSDKVLSLFFFFFFFLID
;
A
#
# COMPACT_ATOMS: atom_id res chain seq x y z
N MET A 1 -20.59 16.60 11.86
CA MET A 1 -20.50 16.05 13.23
C MET A 1 -19.71 14.76 13.11
N ALA A 2 -18.74 14.51 13.99
CA ALA A 2 -18.12 13.18 14.07
C ALA A 2 -19.00 12.34 15.01
N SER A 3 -19.53 11.21 14.53
CA SER A 3 -20.25 10.26 15.37
C SER A 3 -19.29 9.15 15.79
N VAL A 4 -19.14 8.93 17.09
CA VAL A 4 -18.35 7.80 17.63
C VAL A 4 -19.31 6.65 17.89
N SER A 5 -19.15 5.56 17.15
CA SER A 5 -19.95 4.33 17.32
C SER A 5 -19.06 3.19 17.78
N ARG A 6 -19.35 2.59 18.94
CA ARG A 6 -18.67 1.38 19.41
C ARG A 6 -19.39 0.13 18.90
N LEU A 7 -18.67 -0.77 18.23
CA LEU A 7 -19.22 -2.05 17.79
C LEU A 7 -19.22 -3.08 18.95
N PRO A 8 -20.23 -3.97 19.03
CA PRO A 8 -20.29 -5.03 20.03
C PRO A 8 -19.22 -6.11 19.77
N ARG A 9 -18.59 -6.62 20.85
CA ARG A 9 -17.66 -7.75 20.79
C ARG A 9 -18.45 -9.06 20.70
N SER A 10 -18.25 -9.89 19.65
CA SER A 10 -18.82 -11.24 19.62
C SER A 10 -17.90 -12.26 20.29
N ALA A 11 -18.47 -13.09 21.17
CA ALA A 11 -17.82 -14.27 21.73
C ALA A 11 -17.82 -15.44 20.72
N ASP A 12 -16.86 -16.36 20.83
CA ASP A 12 -16.87 -17.72 20.24
C ASP A 12 -16.32 -18.04 18.84
N SER A 13 -15.65 -17.13 18.14
CA SER A 13 -14.64 -17.55 17.16
C SER A 13 -13.46 -16.59 17.08
N LYS A 14 -12.23 -17.11 17.23
CA LYS A 14 -11.01 -16.29 17.08
C LYS A 14 -10.67 -16.14 15.58
N VAL A 15 -11.48 -15.38 14.86
CA VAL A 15 -11.07 -14.79 13.57
C VAL A 15 -9.88 -13.88 13.88
N LYS A 16 -8.70 -14.22 13.35
CA LYS A 16 -7.47 -13.48 13.68
C LYS A 16 -7.26 -12.28 12.77
N ASN A 17 -7.58 -12.41 11.49
CA ASN A 17 -7.40 -11.37 10.49
C ASN A 17 -8.60 -11.37 9.53
N LEU A 18 -9.17 -10.20 9.30
CA LEU A 18 -10.22 -9.95 8.32
C LEU A 18 -9.70 -8.93 7.31
N PHE A 19 -9.78 -9.27 6.01
CA PHE A 19 -9.34 -8.38 4.94
C PHE A 19 -10.49 -8.08 3.98
N PHE A 20 -10.64 -6.79 3.64
CA PHE A 20 -11.58 -6.30 2.65
C PHE A 20 -10.83 -5.79 1.42
N PHE A 21 -11.30 -6.16 0.22
CA PHE A 21 -10.72 -5.71 -1.05
C PHE A 21 -11.81 -5.24 -1.99
N GLN A 22 -11.53 -4.17 -2.74
CA GLN A 22 -12.41 -3.67 -3.79
C GLN A 22 -11.65 -3.70 -5.13
N LYS A 23 -12.11 -4.51 -6.09
CA LYS A 23 -11.61 -4.50 -7.49
C LYS A 23 -12.75 -4.10 -8.43
N ARG A 24 -12.44 -3.37 -9.50
CA ARG A 24 -13.43 -2.69 -10.37
C ARG A 24 -14.32 -3.63 -11.20
N CYS A 25 -13.97 -4.90 -11.33
CA CYS A 25 -14.82 -5.90 -11.96
C CYS A 25 -14.64 -7.21 -11.20
N ILE A 26 -15.77 -7.86 -10.88
CA ILE A 26 -15.88 -9.22 -10.34
C ILE A 26 -15.65 -9.33 -8.81
N TYR A 27 -16.77 -9.59 -8.11
CA TYR A 27 -16.97 -10.06 -6.74
C TYR A 27 -15.96 -9.59 -5.69
N ILE A 28 -16.42 -8.75 -4.77
CA ILE A 28 -15.73 -8.46 -3.52
C ILE A 28 -15.44 -9.83 -2.86
N ALA A 29 -14.16 -10.16 -2.71
CA ALA A 29 -13.72 -11.33 -1.99
C ALA A 29 -13.46 -10.90 -0.54
N CYS A 30 -14.37 -11.22 0.37
CA CYS A 30 -14.03 -11.18 1.79
C CYS A 30 -13.10 -12.36 2.06
N ILE A 31 -11.84 -12.06 2.40
CA ILE A 31 -10.91 -13.11 2.79
C ILE A 31 -10.91 -13.23 4.30
N PHE A 32 -11.51 -14.33 4.75
CA PHE A 32 -11.45 -14.77 6.13
C PHE A 32 -10.24 -15.69 6.31
N LEU A 33 -9.30 -15.27 7.16
CA LEU A 33 -8.24 -16.16 7.62
C LEU A 33 -8.74 -16.96 8.83
N ILE A 34 -9.15 -18.21 8.60
CA ILE A 34 -9.51 -19.13 9.67
C ILE A 34 -8.28 -19.98 10.01
N VAL A 35 -7.59 -19.63 11.10
CA VAL A 35 -6.48 -20.44 11.65
C VAL A 35 -7.03 -21.30 12.79
N SER A 36 -7.20 -22.60 12.55
CA SER A 36 -7.66 -23.56 13.56
C SER A 36 -6.48 -24.27 14.22
N LYS A 37 -6.46 -24.32 15.56
CA LYS A 37 -5.34 -24.86 16.37
C LYS A 37 -5.19 -26.39 16.37
N ILE A 38 -6.14 -27.14 15.82
CA ILE A 38 -6.13 -28.61 15.88
C ILE A 38 -5.72 -29.16 14.51
N LYS A 39 -4.43 -29.45 14.32
CA LYS A 39 -3.84 -30.15 13.15
C LYS A 39 -4.23 -29.59 11.76
N LYS A 40 -4.66 -28.35 11.63
CA LYS A 40 -5.20 -27.82 10.37
C LYS A 40 -4.16 -26.98 9.62
N LYS A 41 -3.89 -27.43 8.39
CA LYS A 41 -3.16 -26.67 7.37
C LYS A 41 -3.77 -25.28 7.22
N VAL A 42 -2.93 -24.25 7.20
CA VAL A 42 -3.34 -22.87 6.93
C VAL A 42 -3.96 -22.80 5.54
N ALA A 43 -5.01 -22.00 5.39
CA ALA A 43 -5.73 -21.86 4.13
C ALA A 43 -6.26 -20.44 3.96
N ILE A 44 -6.34 -20.01 2.70
CA ILE A 44 -6.99 -18.77 2.31
C ILE A 44 -8.36 -19.13 1.74
N HIS A 45 -9.42 -18.60 2.34
CA HIS A 45 -10.79 -18.85 1.91
C HIS A 45 -11.32 -17.67 1.09
N LEU A 46 -11.90 -17.97 -0.06
CA LEU A 46 -12.50 -16.99 -0.95
C LEU A 46 -14.02 -17.05 -0.79
N TRP A 47 -14.66 -15.90 -0.60
CA TRP A 47 -16.09 -15.78 -0.38
C TRP A 47 -16.68 -14.70 -1.27
N ASP A 48 -17.89 -14.90 -1.75
CA ASP A 48 -18.70 -13.88 -2.41
C ASP A 48 -19.40 -13.06 -1.33
N THR A 49 -19.22 -11.74 -1.31
CA THR A 49 -19.88 -10.89 -0.30
C THR A 49 -21.38 -10.72 -0.49
N THR A 50 -21.89 -10.87 -1.70
CA THR A 50 -23.31 -10.68 -2.00
C THR A 50 -24.09 -11.87 -1.51
N THR A 51 -23.62 -13.07 -1.84
CA THR A 51 -24.29 -14.32 -1.47
C THR A 51 -23.80 -14.91 -0.15
N LEU A 52 -22.70 -14.40 0.40
CA LEU A 52 -21.97 -14.95 1.55
C LEU A 52 -21.60 -16.43 1.37
N ARG A 53 -21.50 -16.90 0.12
CA ARG A 53 -21.11 -18.27 -0.21
C ARG A 53 -19.59 -18.37 -0.40
N ARG A 54 -19.01 -19.48 0.05
CA ARG A 54 -17.60 -19.79 -0.17
C ARG A 54 -17.38 -20.17 -1.63
N LEU A 55 -16.62 -19.34 -2.36
CA LEU A 55 -16.25 -19.56 -3.76
C LEU A 55 -15.14 -20.59 -3.90
N GLY A 56 -14.18 -20.60 -2.97
CA GLY A 56 -13.00 -21.43 -3.10
C GLY A 56 -12.12 -21.46 -1.86
N LYS A 57 -11.04 -22.24 -1.96
CA LYS A 57 -10.03 -22.39 -0.92
C LYS A 57 -8.66 -22.59 -1.58
N ILE A 58 -7.72 -21.74 -1.22
CA ILE A 58 -6.30 -21.90 -1.57
C ILE A 58 -5.61 -22.56 -0.39
N THR A 59 -4.90 -23.65 -0.67
CA THR A 59 -4.07 -24.36 0.29
C THR A 59 -2.74 -24.67 -0.36
N ASN A 60 -1.67 -24.54 0.40
CA ASN A 60 -0.34 -24.89 -0.07
C ASN A 60 0.40 -25.66 1.04
N ALA A 61 1.18 -26.66 0.65
CA ALA A 61 1.93 -27.49 1.60
C ALA A 61 2.98 -26.69 2.39
N ASP A 62 3.50 -25.60 1.80
CA ASP A 62 4.48 -24.70 2.39
C ASP A 62 3.87 -23.65 3.31
N PHE A 63 2.55 -23.63 3.49
CA PHE A 63 1.90 -22.77 4.47
C PHE A 63 2.14 -23.29 5.91
N LYS A 64 3.40 -23.17 6.35
CA LYS A 64 3.90 -23.55 7.67
C LYS A 64 3.52 -22.54 8.75
N THR A 65 3.19 -21.31 8.35
CA THR A 65 2.98 -20.17 9.26
C THR A 65 1.73 -19.39 8.87
N ASN A 66 1.36 -18.40 9.68
CA ASN A 66 0.15 -17.63 9.42
C ASN A 66 0.35 -16.69 8.23
N VAL A 67 -0.70 -16.53 7.41
CA VAL A 67 -0.76 -15.46 6.42
C VAL A 67 -0.87 -14.13 7.17
N TYR A 68 0.13 -13.29 6.98
CA TYR A 68 0.26 -12.00 7.62
C TYR A 68 -0.37 -10.89 6.79
N HIS A 69 -0.07 -10.86 5.49
CA HIS A 69 -0.61 -9.89 4.56
C HIS A 69 -1.17 -10.58 3.32
N LEU A 70 -2.20 -9.99 2.76
CA LEU A 70 -2.87 -10.50 1.57
C LEU A 70 -3.28 -9.31 0.70
N ARG A 71 -3.08 -9.41 -0.61
CA ARG A 71 -3.45 -8.33 -1.54
C ARG A 71 -3.69 -8.90 -2.93
N PHE A 72 -4.81 -8.52 -3.52
CA PHE A 72 -5.01 -8.72 -4.95
C PHE A 72 -4.14 -7.75 -5.71
N SER A 73 -3.52 -8.24 -6.77
CA SER A 73 -2.97 -7.34 -7.76
C SER A 73 -4.13 -6.55 -8.43
N PRO A 74 -3.95 -5.24 -8.64
CA PRO A 74 -4.84 -4.45 -9.47
C PRO A 74 -4.64 -4.72 -10.97
N ALA A 75 -3.41 -5.04 -11.41
CA ALA A 75 -3.01 -5.18 -12.81
C ALA A 75 -3.15 -6.60 -13.36
N SER A 76 -3.01 -7.62 -12.52
CA SER A 76 -3.04 -9.05 -12.88
C SER A 76 -4.17 -9.78 -12.16
N ASN A 77 -4.36 -11.07 -12.48
CA ASN A 77 -5.29 -11.96 -11.79
C ASN A 77 -4.66 -12.72 -10.62
N PHE A 78 -3.60 -12.14 -10.04
CA PHE A 78 -2.88 -12.73 -8.92
C PHE A 78 -3.42 -12.29 -7.56
N LEU A 79 -3.40 -13.24 -6.63
CA LEU A 79 -3.54 -13.01 -5.20
C LEU A 79 -2.18 -13.21 -4.54
N TYR A 80 -1.59 -12.11 -4.07
CA TYR A 80 -0.33 -12.12 -3.33
C TYR A 80 -0.60 -12.31 -1.85
N CYS A 81 0.18 -13.18 -1.20
CA CYS A 81 0.16 -13.35 0.24
C CYS A 81 1.57 -13.41 0.80
N ILE A 82 1.76 -12.80 1.98
CA ILE A 82 3.01 -12.87 2.74
C ILE A 82 2.76 -13.77 3.94
N LEU A 83 3.53 -14.85 4.03
CA LEU A 83 3.65 -15.64 5.23
C LEU A 83 4.77 -15.09 6.10
N ARG A 84 4.50 -14.94 7.39
CA ARG A 84 5.51 -14.50 8.36
C ARG A 84 5.94 -15.67 9.23
N GLY A 85 7.19 -16.12 9.04
CA GLY A 85 7.81 -17.15 9.86
C GLY A 85 8.73 -16.58 10.94
N LYS A 86 9.23 -17.49 11.78
CA LYS A 86 10.25 -17.16 12.79
C LYS A 86 11.62 -16.97 12.12
N GLU A 87 11.91 -17.76 11.10
CA GLU A 87 13.21 -17.79 10.43
C GLU A 87 13.19 -17.05 9.11
N ASP A 88 12.12 -17.22 8.33
CA ASP A 88 11.98 -16.62 7.00
C ASP A 88 10.56 -16.06 6.78
N ASN A 89 10.50 -15.01 5.98
CA ASN A 89 9.28 -14.50 5.39
C ASN A 89 9.18 -15.01 3.95
N THR A 90 7.98 -15.33 3.49
CA THR A 90 7.81 -15.86 2.12
C THR A 90 6.66 -15.13 1.44
N LEU A 91 6.92 -14.61 0.25
CA LEU A 91 5.91 -14.09 -0.66
C LEU A 91 5.46 -15.21 -1.58
N PHE A 92 4.14 -15.42 -1.63
CA PHE A 92 3.50 -16.25 -2.63
C PHE A 92 2.59 -15.41 -3.51
N ALA A 93 2.45 -15.78 -4.77
CA ALA A 93 1.33 -15.34 -5.59
C ALA A 93 0.62 -16.55 -6.20
N PHE A 94 -0.70 -16.48 -6.27
CA PHE A 94 -1.56 -17.53 -6.82
C PHE A 94 -2.39 -16.97 -7.96
N HIS A 95 -2.56 -17.74 -9.03
CA HIS A 95 -3.56 -17.43 -10.03
C HIS A 95 -4.95 -17.71 -9.45
N MET A 96 -5.87 -16.76 -9.54
CA MET A 96 -7.19 -16.91 -8.90
C MET A 96 -8.02 -18.10 -9.41
N MET A 97 -7.81 -18.49 -10.66
CA MET A 97 -8.49 -19.64 -11.28
C MET A 97 -7.79 -20.99 -11.04
N ASN A 98 -6.53 -21.00 -10.61
CA ASN A 98 -5.74 -22.22 -10.42
C ASN A 98 -4.99 -22.16 -9.08
N SER A 99 -5.61 -22.72 -8.04
CA SER A 99 -5.41 -22.32 -6.65
C SER A 99 -4.50 -23.23 -5.82
N LYS A 100 -3.84 -24.24 -6.41
CA LYS A 100 -3.03 -25.22 -5.65
C LYS A 100 -1.57 -24.82 -5.60
N ASP A 101 -0.99 -24.55 -6.77
CA ASP A 101 0.43 -24.24 -6.90
C ASP A 101 0.63 -22.74 -7.06
N PRO A 102 1.60 -22.15 -6.33
CA PRO A 102 1.88 -20.74 -6.44
C PRO A 102 2.62 -20.49 -7.76
N VAL A 103 2.27 -19.41 -8.44
CA VAL A 103 2.97 -18.96 -9.66
C VAL A 103 4.23 -18.17 -9.33
N ILE A 104 4.32 -17.68 -8.09
CA ILE A 104 5.49 -17.00 -7.51
C ILE A 104 5.71 -17.56 -6.12
N ARG A 105 6.96 -17.90 -5.81
CA ARG A 105 7.44 -18.19 -4.46
C ARG A 105 8.81 -17.57 -4.31
N ILE A 106 8.95 -16.59 -3.43
CA ILE A 106 10.25 -16.01 -3.11
C ILE A 106 10.40 -15.83 -1.60
N SER A 107 11.63 -15.98 -1.12
CA SER A 107 11.99 -15.60 0.24
C SER A 107 12.13 -14.09 0.33
N LEU A 108 11.44 -13.50 1.29
CA LEU A 108 11.60 -12.10 1.64
C LEU A 108 12.69 -11.97 2.72
N PRO A 109 13.27 -10.76 2.90
CA PRO A 109 14.16 -10.46 4.01
C PRO A 109 13.60 -10.91 5.36
N LYS A 110 14.48 -11.32 6.28
CA LYS A 110 14.11 -11.90 7.58
C LYS A 110 13.43 -10.90 8.53
N ASP A 111 13.60 -9.62 8.25
CA ASP A 111 13.01 -8.55 9.04
C ASP A 111 11.49 -8.60 9.04
N LYS A 112 10.87 -8.06 10.09
CA LYS A 112 9.43 -8.09 10.23
C LYS A 112 8.76 -7.25 9.15
N ILE A 113 8.08 -7.91 8.22
CA ILE A 113 7.25 -7.24 7.22
C ILE A 113 5.98 -6.69 7.89
N PHE A 114 5.62 -5.45 7.57
CA PHE A 114 4.39 -4.79 8.03
C PHE A 114 3.33 -4.73 6.94
N GLY A 115 3.70 -4.67 5.66
CA GLY A 115 2.72 -4.73 4.59
C GLY A 115 3.30 -4.70 3.19
N MET A 116 2.39 -4.68 2.22
CA MET A 116 2.70 -4.46 0.82
C MET A 116 1.62 -3.61 0.15
N HIS A 117 2.03 -2.76 -0.79
CA HIS A 117 1.11 -1.90 -1.55
C HIS A 117 1.42 -2.00 -3.04
N PHE A 118 0.38 -2.13 -3.88
CA PHE A 118 0.53 -2.29 -5.32
C PHE A 118 0.37 -0.96 -6.04
N ASN A 119 1.07 -0.82 -7.17
CA ASN A 119 0.77 0.21 -8.14
C ASN A 119 -0.52 -0.15 -8.86
N ASP A 120 -1.51 0.74 -8.81
CA ASP A 120 -2.78 0.57 -9.53
C ASP A 120 -2.66 0.89 -11.03
N VAL A 121 -1.53 1.44 -11.48
CA VAL A 121 -1.25 1.73 -12.88
C VAL A 121 -0.64 0.49 -13.55
N VAL A 122 -1.27 0.04 -14.64
CA VAL A 122 -0.77 -1.07 -15.45
C VAL A 122 0.38 -0.58 -16.33
N ASP A 123 1.47 -1.33 -16.35
CA ASP A 123 2.58 -1.10 -17.28
C ASP A 123 2.11 -1.37 -18.72
N MET A 124 2.07 -0.30 -19.53
CA MET A 124 1.66 -0.38 -20.94
C MET A 124 2.70 -1.07 -21.81
N SER A 125 3.95 -1.21 -21.36
CA SER A 125 5.01 -1.88 -22.12
C SER A 125 4.85 -3.40 -22.17
N GLY A 126 4.03 -3.97 -21.27
CA GLY A 126 3.81 -5.40 -21.14
C GLY A 126 5.00 -6.18 -20.57
N GLN A 127 6.09 -5.51 -20.19
CA GLN A 127 7.25 -6.15 -19.58
C GLN A 127 7.03 -6.47 -18.10
N ARG A 128 6.31 -5.60 -17.38
CA ARG A 128 5.97 -5.78 -15.96
C ARG A 128 4.54 -6.25 -15.83
N VAL A 129 4.37 -7.33 -15.09
CA VAL A 129 3.05 -7.88 -14.75
C VAL A 129 2.47 -7.12 -13.56
N ASP A 130 3.29 -6.87 -12.56
CA ASP A 130 2.92 -6.21 -11.32
C ASP A 130 4.07 -5.35 -10.80
N GLU A 131 3.74 -4.21 -10.19
CA GLU A 131 4.68 -3.36 -9.46
C GLU A 131 4.10 -3.10 -8.07
N PHE A 132 4.93 -3.23 -7.04
CA PHE A 132 4.52 -3.05 -5.66
C PHE A 132 5.70 -2.71 -4.76
N VAL A 133 5.39 -2.32 -3.53
CA VAL A 133 6.38 -2.12 -2.47
C VAL A 133 6.09 -3.05 -1.32
N VAL A 134 7.14 -3.60 -0.72
CA VAL A 134 7.08 -4.36 0.52
C VAL A 134 7.83 -3.57 1.59
N TYR A 135 7.21 -3.37 2.75
CA TYR A 135 7.78 -2.53 3.80
C TYR A 135 7.63 -3.17 5.18
N GLY A 136 8.56 -2.86 6.07
CA GLY A 136 8.62 -3.44 7.41
C GLY A 136 9.68 -2.81 8.30
N GLU A 137 10.16 -3.59 9.27
CA GLU A 137 11.36 -3.28 10.06
C GLU A 137 12.58 -3.27 9.14
N ASN A 138 13.54 -2.39 9.44
CA ASN A 138 14.84 -2.25 8.79
C ASN A 138 14.83 -1.86 7.31
N GLY A 139 13.66 -1.56 6.73
CA GLY A 139 13.61 -0.94 5.41
C GLY A 139 12.35 -1.27 4.61
N ALA A 140 12.45 -0.99 3.32
CA ALA A 140 11.44 -1.27 2.35
C ALA A 140 12.08 -1.60 0.99
N TYR A 141 11.34 -2.33 0.17
CA TYR A 141 11.79 -2.89 -1.09
C TYR A 141 10.80 -2.49 -2.17
N HIS A 142 11.33 -1.93 -3.26
CA HIS A 142 10.59 -1.79 -4.50
C HIS A 142 10.64 -3.14 -5.24
N CYS A 143 9.49 -3.57 -5.73
CA CYS A 143 9.33 -4.90 -6.32
C CYS A 143 8.58 -4.80 -7.64
N TYR A 144 8.98 -5.61 -8.61
CA TYR A 144 8.15 -5.87 -9.78
C TYR A 144 8.22 -7.33 -10.19
N THR A 145 7.11 -7.79 -10.75
CA THR A 145 6.93 -9.14 -11.27
C THR A 145 7.05 -9.09 -12.78
N ARG A 146 7.82 -10.02 -13.36
CA ARG A 146 7.90 -10.22 -14.81
C ARG A 146 7.71 -11.68 -15.16
N LYS A 147 7.21 -11.94 -16.37
CA LYS A 147 7.18 -13.29 -16.94
C LYS A 147 8.60 -13.75 -17.24
N GLN A 148 8.97 -14.94 -16.79
CA GLN A 148 10.26 -15.52 -17.11
C GLN A 148 10.30 -15.80 -18.62
N ALA A 149 11.35 -15.32 -19.30
CA ALA A 149 11.53 -15.65 -20.71
C ALA A 149 11.62 -17.18 -20.82
N THR A 150 10.77 -17.77 -21.66
CA THR A 150 10.79 -19.20 -21.95
C THR A 150 11.96 -19.49 -22.89
N THR A 151 13.18 -19.11 -22.51
CA THR A 151 14.35 -19.70 -23.10
C THR A 151 14.24 -21.19 -22.80
N ARG A 152 14.21 -22.02 -23.84
CA ARG A 152 14.27 -23.50 -23.77
C ARG A 152 15.59 -23.91 -23.13
N LEU A 153 15.77 -23.58 -21.85
CA LEU A 153 16.91 -23.96 -21.05
C LEU A 153 16.68 -25.42 -20.74
N GLU A 154 17.52 -26.25 -21.36
CA GLU A 154 17.72 -27.61 -20.92
C GLU A 154 17.82 -27.63 -19.39
N PRO A 155 17.13 -28.55 -18.71
CA PRO A 155 17.06 -28.59 -17.26
C PRO A 155 18.48 -28.65 -16.69
N LYS A 156 18.96 -27.53 -16.13
CA LYS A 156 20.23 -27.52 -15.40
C LYS A 156 20.03 -28.35 -14.12
N PRO A 157 20.81 -29.42 -13.92
CA PRO A 157 20.61 -30.35 -12.80
C PRO A 157 20.77 -29.71 -11.41
N ASP A 158 21.38 -28.52 -11.32
CA ASP A 158 21.67 -27.84 -10.05
C ASP A 158 20.86 -26.55 -9.83
N ALA A 159 19.81 -26.29 -10.62
CA ALA A 159 18.98 -25.12 -10.41
C ALA A 159 18.24 -25.22 -9.06
N ASN A 160 18.54 -24.28 -8.16
CA ASN A 160 18.00 -24.19 -6.82
C ASN A 160 16.47 -24.33 -6.84
N LYS A 161 15.94 -25.34 -6.13
CA LYS A 161 14.52 -25.77 -6.14
C LYS A 161 13.52 -24.70 -5.70
N ASP A 162 13.99 -23.52 -5.32
CA ASP A 162 13.17 -22.43 -4.80
C ASP A 162 12.54 -21.56 -5.90
N SER A 163 13.02 -21.64 -7.15
CA SER A 163 12.47 -20.88 -8.29
C SER A 163 11.43 -21.68 -9.07
N ILE A 164 10.35 -22.07 -8.40
CA ILE A 164 9.21 -22.73 -9.05
C ILE A 164 8.22 -21.64 -9.46
N GLY A 165 8.21 -21.26 -10.74
CA GLY A 165 7.21 -20.31 -11.25
C GLY A 165 7.48 -19.82 -12.67
N GLU A 166 6.40 -19.55 -13.42
CA GLU A 166 6.45 -18.84 -14.71
C GLU A 166 6.86 -17.37 -14.53
N TYR A 167 6.86 -16.86 -13.30
CA TYR A 167 7.08 -15.45 -12.98
C TYR A 167 8.26 -15.29 -12.00
N VAL A 168 9.04 -14.24 -12.22
CA VAL A 168 10.15 -13.83 -11.35
C VAL A 168 9.78 -12.50 -10.72
N VAL A 169 10.08 -12.36 -9.43
CA VAL A 169 9.98 -11.10 -8.71
C VAL A 169 11.38 -10.54 -8.53
N GLU A 170 11.59 -9.33 -9.00
CA GLU A 170 12.81 -8.58 -8.74
C GLU A 170 12.57 -7.64 -7.57
N MET A 171 13.48 -7.67 -6.60
CA MET A 171 13.41 -6.86 -5.39
C MET A 171 14.62 -5.96 -5.30
N GLN A 172 14.38 -4.67 -5.09
CA GLN A 172 15.41 -3.66 -4.94
C GLN A 172 15.21 -2.92 -3.62
N PRO A 173 16.20 -2.93 -2.71
CA PRO A 173 16.09 -2.15 -1.47
C PRO A 173 15.99 -0.66 -1.79
N ILE A 174 15.13 0.04 -1.06
CA ILE A 174 14.96 1.48 -1.25
C ILE A 174 16.14 2.23 -0.64
N ASP A 175 16.83 3.01 -1.46
CA ASP A 175 17.96 3.83 -1.04
C ASP A 175 17.47 5.06 -0.26
N MET A 176 17.76 5.05 1.03
CA MET A 176 17.47 6.12 1.99
C MET A 176 18.66 7.04 2.25
N LYS A 177 19.85 6.79 1.66
CA LYS A 177 21.05 7.62 1.85
C LYS A 177 20.83 9.12 1.59
N PRO A 178 19.98 9.55 0.62
CA PRO A 178 19.72 10.97 0.40
C PRO A 178 18.97 11.65 1.57
N MET A 179 18.37 10.87 2.48
CA MET A 179 17.53 11.38 3.55
C MET A 179 18.34 11.66 4.81
N LYS A 180 18.01 12.77 5.49
CA LYS A 180 18.68 13.16 6.75
C LYS A 180 18.33 12.25 7.94
N LYS A 181 17.14 11.66 7.90
CA LYS A 181 16.64 10.79 8.97
C LYS A 181 16.69 9.34 8.51
N LYS A 182 17.25 8.49 9.37
CA LYS A 182 17.19 7.05 9.24
C LYS A 182 15.91 6.56 9.91
N GLU A 183 15.11 5.81 9.18
CA GLU A 183 13.94 5.11 9.72
C GLU A 183 14.36 3.73 10.23
N ASN A 184 13.79 3.30 11.35
CA ASN A 184 13.92 1.90 11.80
C ASN A 184 12.84 1.03 11.16
N ALA A 185 11.74 1.64 10.72
CA ALA A 185 10.63 0.90 10.15
C ALA A 185 9.77 1.77 9.22
N PHE A 186 9.09 1.12 8.28
CA PHE A 186 8.06 1.74 7.45
C PHE A 186 6.74 1.02 7.66
N HIS A 187 5.71 1.75 8.10
CA HIS A 187 4.44 1.17 8.55
C HIS A 187 3.37 1.12 7.47
N CYS A 188 3.46 1.99 6.48
CA CYS A 188 2.46 2.12 5.44
C CYS A 188 3.07 2.67 4.15
N GLY A 189 2.41 2.39 3.03
CA GLY A 189 2.78 2.90 1.73
C GLY A 189 1.55 3.16 0.87
N TYR A 190 1.71 4.02 -0.13
CA TYR A 190 0.65 4.35 -1.08
C TYR A 190 1.26 4.73 -2.43
N PHE A 191 0.87 4.02 -3.49
CA PHE A 191 1.26 4.41 -4.85
C PHE A 191 0.47 5.63 -5.29
N LEU A 192 1.17 6.61 -5.85
CA LEU A 192 0.54 7.83 -6.31
C LEU A 192 -0.20 7.55 -7.63
N PRO A 193 -1.50 7.91 -7.73
CA PRO A 193 -2.28 7.61 -8.93
C PRO A 193 -1.76 8.38 -10.13
N ASN A 194 -1.80 7.75 -11.30
CA ASN A 194 -1.40 8.33 -12.60
C ASN A 194 0.09 8.72 -12.72
N THR A 195 0.93 8.32 -11.77
CA THR A 195 2.37 8.57 -11.79
C THR A 195 3.13 7.26 -11.76
N ASP A 196 3.81 6.93 -12.84
CA ASP A 196 4.50 5.65 -12.99
C ASP A 196 5.71 5.54 -12.04
N GLY A 197 5.76 4.48 -11.24
CA GLY A 197 6.84 4.21 -10.29
C GLY A 197 6.96 5.17 -9.09
N PHE A 198 6.04 6.13 -8.93
CA PHE A 198 6.05 7.04 -7.77
C PHE A 198 5.10 6.56 -6.67
N TYR A 199 5.59 6.58 -5.45
CA TYR A 199 4.82 6.20 -4.27
C TYR A 199 5.34 6.93 -3.04
N VAL A 200 4.56 6.88 -1.97
CA VAL A 200 4.94 7.41 -0.67
C VAL A 200 5.05 6.30 0.37
N LEU A 201 5.96 6.47 1.33
CA LEU A 201 6.12 5.60 2.50
C LEU A 201 6.01 6.40 3.80
N GLY A 202 5.31 5.85 4.78
CA GLY A 202 5.22 6.39 6.13
C GLY A 202 6.20 5.70 7.07
N GLY A 203 7.12 6.48 7.64
CA GLY A 203 8.15 6.00 8.56
C GLY A 203 7.76 6.00 10.04
N ASP A 204 8.55 5.31 10.86
CA ASP A 204 8.43 5.25 12.32
C ASP A 204 8.68 6.61 13.00
N SER A 205 9.44 7.50 12.35
CA SER A 205 9.69 8.86 12.84
C SER A 205 8.54 9.85 12.58
N GLY A 206 7.47 9.42 11.89
CA GLY A 206 6.37 10.28 11.46
C GLY A 206 6.60 11.02 10.16
N TYR A 207 7.69 10.71 9.46
CA TYR A 207 7.99 11.31 8.16
C TYR A 207 7.28 10.55 7.03
N LEU A 208 6.85 11.32 6.03
CA LEU A 208 6.37 10.81 4.76
C LEU A 208 7.47 10.95 3.73
N TYR A 209 7.87 9.84 3.12
CA TYR A 209 8.91 9.78 2.12
C TYR A 209 8.28 9.64 0.75
N LEU A 210 8.69 10.49 -0.19
CA LEU A 210 8.34 10.33 -1.60
C LEU A 210 9.45 9.58 -2.31
N CYS A 211 9.09 8.50 -2.97
CA CYS A 211 10.00 7.59 -3.64
C CYS A 211 9.69 7.53 -5.15
N SER A 212 10.73 7.24 -5.93
CA SER A 212 10.62 6.79 -7.32
C SER A 212 11.41 5.50 -7.42
N GLN A 213 10.75 4.42 -7.84
CA GLN A 213 11.36 3.09 -7.93
C GLN A 213 12.06 2.73 -6.62
N ASN A 214 13.37 2.44 -6.63
CA ASN A 214 14.13 2.07 -5.45
C ASN A 214 14.85 3.25 -4.76
N GLN A 215 14.43 4.51 -4.96
CA GLN A 215 15.11 5.66 -4.37
C GLN A 215 14.15 6.61 -3.65
N ALA A 216 14.50 7.01 -2.43
CA ALA A 216 13.84 8.11 -1.73
C ALA A 216 14.31 9.47 -2.28
N ILE A 217 13.35 10.28 -2.73
CA ILE A 217 13.59 11.57 -3.41
C ILE A 217 13.47 12.72 -2.42
N MET A 218 12.41 12.70 -1.60
CA MET A 218 12.08 13.75 -0.65
C MET A 218 11.46 13.17 0.62
N SER A 219 11.47 13.97 1.68
CA SER A 219 10.79 13.66 2.92
C SER A 219 10.05 14.88 3.47
N TYR A 220 8.94 14.61 4.15
CA TYR A 220 8.06 15.60 4.75
C TYR A 220 7.77 15.21 6.21
N ALA A 221 7.82 16.18 7.13
CA ALA A 221 7.43 15.95 8.52
C ALA A 221 5.89 15.88 8.63
N ALA A 222 5.34 14.69 8.45
CA ALA A 222 3.89 14.50 8.39
C ALA A 222 3.23 14.42 9.77
N HIS A 223 3.86 13.75 10.73
CA HIS A 223 3.31 13.55 12.07
C HIS A 223 4.43 13.67 13.12
N SER A 224 4.07 13.97 14.38
CA SER A 224 5.06 14.06 15.46
C SER A 224 5.44 12.69 16.05
N LYS A 225 4.76 11.63 15.59
CA LYS A 225 4.97 10.21 15.91
C LYS A 225 4.82 9.40 14.62
N TYR A 226 5.08 8.09 14.68
CA TYR A 226 5.00 7.18 13.52
C TYR A 226 3.77 7.41 12.63
N LEU A 227 3.97 7.35 11.32
CA LEU A 227 2.90 7.46 10.34
C LEU A 227 2.25 6.09 10.18
N ALA A 228 1.06 5.90 10.76
CA ALA A 228 0.44 4.60 10.93
C ALA A 228 -0.21 4.09 9.63
N ALA A 229 -0.91 4.96 8.92
CA ALA A 229 -1.72 4.58 7.77
C ALA A 229 -1.79 5.67 6.71
N ILE A 230 -1.97 5.23 5.46
CA ILE A 230 -2.25 6.08 4.30
C ILE A 230 -3.45 5.51 3.56
N SER A 231 -4.39 6.38 3.19
CA SER A 231 -5.57 6.02 2.39
C SER A 231 -5.70 6.94 1.19
N SER A 232 -6.11 6.39 0.04
CA SER A 232 -6.43 7.17 -1.16
C SER A 232 -7.58 8.14 -0.90
N HIS A 233 -7.53 9.30 -1.54
CA HIS A 233 -8.61 10.29 -1.55
C HIS A 233 -8.76 10.88 -2.97
N PRO A 234 -9.96 11.30 -3.43
CA PRO A 234 -10.14 11.81 -4.80
C PRO A 234 -9.19 12.96 -5.21
N CYS A 235 -8.78 13.82 -4.27
CA CYS A 235 -7.84 14.92 -4.53
C CYS A 235 -6.39 14.63 -4.11
N GLY A 236 -6.07 13.40 -3.68
CA GLY A 236 -4.74 13.00 -3.23
C GLY A 236 -4.78 11.83 -2.25
N PHE A 237 -4.30 12.02 -1.03
CA PHE A 237 -4.31 10.96 -0.01
C PHE A 237 -4.38 11.50 1.42
N ILE A 238 -4.83 10.67 2.34
CA ILE A 238 -4.96 10.97 3.76
C ILE A 238 -3.92 10.16 4.52
N THR A 239 -3.16 10.80 5.41
CA THR A 239 -2.27 10.14 6.37
C THR A 239 -2.89 10.18 7.75
N ALA A 240 -2.65 9.16 8.56
CA ALA A 240 -3.00 9.15 9.99
C ALA A 240 -1.81 8.65 10.81
N GLY A 241 -1.54 9.31 11.94
CA GLY A 241 -0.35 9.08 12.75
C GLY A 241 -0.64 8.55 14.16
N GLY A 242 0.41 8.03 14.80
CA GLY A 242 0.39 7.63 16.20
C GLY A 242 0.21 8.80 17.18
N ASP A 243 0.26 10.04 16.69
CA ASP A 243 -0.10 11.26 17.41
C ASP A 243 -1.62 11.48 17.53
N GLY A 244 -2.42 10.61 16.90
CA GLY A 244 -3.88 10.69 16.89
C GLY A 244 -4.42 11.75 15.92
N LEU A 245 -3.55 12.30 15.06
CA LEU A 245 -3.91 13.27 14.04
C LEU A 245 -3.98 12.59 12.67
N TRP A 246 -4.72 13.21 11.75
CA TRP A 246 -4.73 12.86 10.34
C TRP A 246 -4.53 14.11 9.49
N LYS A 247 -3.98 13.96 8.28
CA LYS A 247 -3.72 15.06 7.33
C LYS A 247 -4.18 14.65 5.93
N LEU A 248 -4.74 15.60 5.18
CA LEU A 248 -5.04 15.43 3.75
C LEU A 248 -3.96 16.12 2.92
N TRP A 249 -3.41 15.36 1.99
CA TRP A 249 -2.37 15.78 1.04
C TRP A 249 -3.04 15.97 -0.32
N GLU A 250 -2.95 17.18 -0.86
CA GLU A 250 -3.45 17.46 -2.20
C GLU A 250 -2.37 17.18 -3.24
N MET A 251 -2.78 16.52 -4.31
CA MET A 251 -1.96 16.28 -5.49
C MET A 251 -2.40 17.25 -6.58
N THR A 252 -1.72 18.39 -6.71
CA THR A 252 -2.01 19.36 -7.77
C THR A 252 -1.10 19.12 -8.96
N ASN A 253 -1.68 19.01 -10.17
CA ASN A 253 -0.95 19.07 -11.43
C ASN A 253 0.23 18.09 -11.57
N LEU A 254 0.07 16.84 -11.12
CA LEU A 254 0.91 15.74 -11.59
C LEU A 254 0.43 15.32 -13.00
N SER A 255 0.45 16.26 -13.94
CA SER A 255 0.23 15.94 -15.35
C SER A 255 1.41 15.07 -15.80
N ARG A 256 1.11 13.89 -16.35
CA ARG A 256 2.07 12.86 -16.81
C ARG A 256 3.30 13.43 -17.52
N GLY A 257 3.13 14.52 -18.27
CA GLY A 257 4.20 15.16 -19.04
C GLY A 257 5.40 15.67 -18.24
N VAL A 258 5.23 16.13 -16.98
CA VAL A 258 6.37 16.64 -16.18
C VAL A 258 7.26 15.51 -15.66
N LEU A 259 6.70 14.31 -15.48
CA LEU A 259 7.42 13.14 -14.98
C LEU A 259 7.86 12.16 -16.09
N GLN A 260 7.10 12.04 -17.18
CA GLN A 260 7.44 11.15 -18.30
C GLN A 260 8.59 11.67 -19.15
N GLN A 261 8.77 12.99 -19.28
CA GLN A 261 9.86 13.56 -20.09
C GLN A 261 11.26 13.16 -19.59
N SER A 262 11.42 12.76 -18.32
CA SER A 262 12.72 12.27 -17.84
C SER A 262 12.97 10.79 -18.14
N GLN A 263 11.94 10.00 -18.46
CA GLN A 263 12.08 8.54 -18.66
C GLN A 263 12.15 8.11 -20.12
N GLN A 264 11.45 8.79 -21.05
CA GLN A 264 11.42 8.36 -22.46
C GLN A 264 12.71 8.64 -23.24
N SER A 265 13.59 9.52 -22.77
CA SER A 265 14.81 9.88 -23.50
C SER A 265 16.06 9.09 -23.08
N PHE A 266 16.00 8.21 -22.08
CA PHE A 266 17.20 7.51 -21.58
C PHE A 266 16.88 6.06 -21.17
N GLY A 267 16.95 5.14 -22.14
CA GLY A 267 16.72 3.70 -21.99
C GLY A 267 17.82 2.92 -21.25
N GLU A 268 18.70 3.60 -20.51
CA GLU A 268 19.73 2.98 -19.69
C GLU A 268 19.61 3.55 -18.27
N SER A 269 19.56 2.64 -17.28
CA SER A 269 19.69 2.85 -15.82
C SER A 269 20.02 4.29 -15.39
N TYR A 270 19.02 5.17 -15.48
CA TYR A 270 19.24 6.59 -15.19
C TYR A 270 19.40 6.75 -13.69
N ASN A 271 20.63 6.99 -13.25
CA ASN A 271 20.94 7.40 -11.88
C ASN A 271 20.27 8.76 -11.61
N PHE A 272 19.06 8.74 -11.08
CA PHE A 272 18.25 9.93 -10.74
C PHE A 272 19.05 10.92 -9.86
N ALA A 273 19.99 10.40 -9.06
CA ALA A 273 20.89 11.19 -8.22
C ALA A 273 21.81 12.17 -8.98
N LYS A 274 22.10 11.98 -10.28
CA LYS A 274 23.13 12.77 -10.98
C LYS A 274 22.63 13.92 -11.85
N GLN A 275 21.38 13.90 -12.35
CA GLN A 275 21.00 14.86 -13.41
C GLN A 275 19.54 15.33 -13.46
N THR A 276 18.73 15.18 -12.40
CA THR A 276 17.42 15.89 -12.40
C THR A 276 17.63 17.40 -12.31
N PRO A 277 17.16 18.21 -13.29
CA PRO A 277 17.27 19.67 -13.22
C PRO A 277 16.64 20.17 -11.93
N ARG A 278 17.29 21.13 -11.24
CA ARG A 278 16.75 21.77 -10.01
C ARG A 278 15.29 22.23 -10.18
N THR A 279 14.87 22.56 -11.40
CA THR A 279 13.51 22.94 -11.77
C THR A 279 12.50 21.80 -11.65
N THR A 280 12.85 20.56 -12.01
CA THR A 280 11.97 19.38 -11.87
C THR A 280 11.70 19.07 -10.41
N PHE A 281 12.73 19.07 -9.57
CA PHE A 281 12.56 18.91 -8.12
C PHE A 281 11.68 20.00 -7.50
N ARG A 282 11.86 21.27 -7.90
CA ARG A 282 11.00 22.38 -7.45
C ARG A 282 9.54 22.18 -7.86
N LYS A 283 9.29 21.73 -9.09
CA LYS A 283 7.94 21.42 -9.58
C LYS A 283 7.31 20.27 -8.80
N LEU A 284 8.08 19.21 -8.53
CA LEU A 284 7.62 18.02 -7.81
C LEU A 284 7.30 18.34 -6.34
N LYS A 285 8.17 19.11 -5.67
CA LYS A 285 7.92 19.66 -4.33
C LYS A 285 6.70 20.58 -4.30
N ALA A 286 6.49 21.37 -5.36
CA ALA A 286 5.33 22.24 -5.48
C ALA A 286 4.03 21.49 -5.81
N SER A 287 4.11 20.25 -6.31
CA SER A 287 2.95 19.43 -6.71
C SER A 287 2.35 18.66 -5.53
N LEU A 288 3.19 18.31 -4.54
CA LEU A 288 2.77 17.76 -3.25
C LEU A 288 2.78 18.88 -2.23
N ARG A 289 1.67 19.64 -2.16
CA ARG A 289 1.46 20.64 -1.13
C ARG A 289 0.53 20.09 -0.06
N VAL A 290 0.98 20.13 1.19
CA VAL A 290 0.06 20.02 2.33
C VAL A 290 -0.73 21.32 2.37
N LYS A 291 -1.96 21.30 1.89
CA LYS A 291 -2.80 22.50 1.85
C LYS A 291 -3.54 22.75 3.17
N LEU A 292 -3.55 21.76 4.05
CA LEU A 292 -4.40 21.72 5.24
C LEU A 292 -3.64 21.84 6.57
N GLU A 293 -2.35 22.16 6.55
CA GLU A 293 -1.58 22.30 7.79
C GLU A 293 -1.93 23.59 8.57
N ASP A 294 -2.28 24.69 7.90
CA ASP A 294 -2.23 26.01 8.56
C ASP A 294 -3.55 26.79 8.71
N LYS A 295 -4.67 26.37 8.09
CA LYS A 295 -5.89 27.22 8.07
C LYS A 295 -7.17 26.58 8.56
N PHE A 296 -7.09 25.34 9.02
CA PHE A 296 -8.13 24.82 9.88
C PHE A 296 -7.47 24.52 11.22
N GLN A 297 -7.96 25.19 12.27
CA GLN A 297 -8.24 24.44 13.48
C GLN A 297 -9.19 23.30 13.06
N MET A 298 -8.63 22.24 12.47
CA MET A 298 -9.22 20.92 12.54
C MET A 298 -9.57 20.81 14.02
N PRO A 299 -10.81 20.51 14.40
CA PRO A 299 -11.04 20.14 15.76
C PRO A 299 -10.02 19.03 15.99
N LYS A 300 -9.04 19.26 16.87
CA LYS A 300 -8.13 18.23 17.35
C LYS A 300 -9.05 17.25 18.05
N TYR A 301 -9.73 16.40 17.29
CA TYR A 301 -10.36 15.23 17.80
C TYR A 301 -9.15 14.38 18.15
N LYS A 302 -8.72 14.54 19.40
CA LYS A 302 -7.81 13.62 20.04
C LYS A 302 -8.56 12.31 20.03
N ILE A 303 -8.35 11.56 18.96
CA ILE A 303 -8.78 10.19 18.89
C ILE A 303 -8.01 9.53 20.03
N GLY A 304 -8.71 9.09 21.08
CA GLY A 304 -8.07 8.36 22.18
C GLY A 304 -7.26 7.21 21.59
N GLY A 305 -5.97 7.17 21.92
CA GLY A 305 -5.01 6.23 21.34
C GLY A 305 -4.73 6.53 19.87
N GLY A 306 -3.45 6.76 19.52
CA GLY A 306 -3.03 7.06 18.14
C GLY A 306 -3.65 6.17 17.05
N ALA A 307 -3.68 6.67 15.81
CA ALA A 307 -4.28 5.92 14.72
C ALA A 307 -3.49 4.63 14.43
N HIS A 308 -4.22 3.61 13.98
CA HIS A 308 -3.66 2.33 13.55
C HIS A 308 -3.96 2.04 12.07
N ALA A 309 -5.17 2.36 11.63
CA ALA A 309 -5.62 2.15 10.26
C ALA A 309 -6.55 3.29 9.83
N CYS A 310 -6.56 3.61 8.54
CA CYS A 310 -7.52 4.53 7.97
C CYS A 310 -8.01 4.02 6.60
N VAL A 311 -9.30 4.25 6.31
CA VAL A 311 -9.92 3.93 5.02
C VAL A 311 -10.89 5.04 4.65
N TYR A 312 -10.78 5.53 3.42
CA TYR A 312 -11.74 6.47 2.85
C TYR A 312 -12.78 5.74 1.99
N ASN A 313 -14.04 5.81 2.40
CA ASN A 313 -15.16 5.32 1.62
C ASN A 313 -15.65 6.42 0.67
N ARG A 314 -15.26 6.30 -0.61
CA ARG A 314 -15.64 7.25 -1.65
C ARG A 314 -17.15 7.32 -1.91
N SER A 315 -17.87 6.20 -1.81
CA SER A 315 -19.31 6.16 -2.12
C SER A 315 -20.17 6.92 -1.11
N LYS A 316 -19.72 6.97 0.15
CA LYS A 316 -20.41 7.65 1.26
C LYS A 316 -19.69 8.92 1.72
N GLU A 317 -18.55 9.22 1.10
CA GLU A 317 -17.66 10.33 1.47
C GLU A 317 -17.33 10.34 2.97
N GLN A 318 -16.98 9.15 3.48
CA GLN A 318 -16.68 8.88 4.88
C GLN A 318 -15.21 8.52 5.06
N LEU A 319 -14.55 9.11 6.06
CA LEU A 319 -13.23 8.64 6.54
C LEU A 319 -13.44 7.80 7.80
N ILE A 320 -12.94 6.57 7.78
CA ILE A 320 -13.02 5.62 8.89
C ILE A 320 -11.61 5.43 9.44
N ILE A 321 -11.42 5.63 10.74
CA ILE A 321 -10.14 5.49 11.43
C ILE A 321 -10.28 4.46 12.55
N GLY A 322 -9.43 3.44 12.54
CA GLY A 322 -9.25 2.51 13.65
C GLY A 322 -8.14 3.00 14.57
N THR A 323 -8.38 2.97 15.87
CA THR A 323 -7.47 3.51 16.90
C THR A 323 -6.71 2.40 17.61
N ASN A 324 -5.60 2.75 18.27
CA ASN A 324 -4.87 1.83 19.14
C ASN A 324 -5.70 1.36 20.36
N GLU A 325 -6.73 2.11 20.74
CA GLU A 325 -7.68 1.76 21.82
C GLU A 325 -8.81 0.83 21.33
N CYS A 326 -8.72 0.33 20.08
CA CYS A 326 -9.73 -0.49 19.43
C CYS A 326 -11.08 0.22 19.23
N ASP A 327 -11.07 1.55 19.18
CA ASP A 327 -12.23 2.34 18.76
C ASP A 327 -12.27 2.46 17.23
N ILE A 328 -13.46 2.75 16.70
CA ILE A 328 -13.67 3.12 15.30
C ILE A 328 -14.29 4.51 15.28
N VAL A 329 -13.58 5.44 14.64
CA VAL A 329 -14.06 6.81 14.41
C VAL A 329 -14.52 6.91 12.97
N VAL A 330 -15.76 7.37 12.77
CA VAL A 330 -16.33 7.63 11.44
C VAL A 330 -16.55 9.13 11.29
N ILE A 331 -15.97 9.69 10.24
CA ILE A 331 -16.09 11.10 9.87
C ILE A 331 -16.90 11.16 8.58
N GLU A 332 -18.13 11.68 8.65
CA GLU A 332 -19.04 11.77 7.51
C GLU A 332 -18.97 13.12 6.79
N LYS A 333 -19.39 13.13 5.51
CA LYS A 333 -19.48 14.32 4.64
C LYS A 333 -18.16 15.09 4.55
N PHE A 334 -17.10 14.35 4.26
CA PHE A 334 -15.75 14.89 4.21
C PHE A 334 -15.57 15.92 3.08
N SER A 335 -16.14 15.66 1.91
CA SER A 335 -16.09 16.49 0.69
C SER A 335 -16.79 17.84 0.86
N ASP A 336 -18.02 17.85 1.40
CA ASP A 336 -18.89 19.03 1.46
C ASP A 336 -18.24 20.16 2.23
N LYS A 337 -17.59 19.86 3.36
CA LYS A 337 -16.93 20.88 4.19
C LYS A 337 -15.65 21.42 3.58
N VAL A 338 -14.96 20.61 2.77
CA VAL A 338 -13.75 21.04 2.06
C VAL A 338 -14.15 21.91 0.87
N LEU A 339 -15.20 21.53 0.12
CA LEU A 339 -15.68 22.26 -1.06
C LEU A 339 -16.49 23.52 -0.73
N SER A 340 -17.28 23.53 0.34
CA SER A 340 -18.06 24.73 0.72
C SER A 340 -17.17 25.91 1.12
N LEU A 341 -15.96 25.64 1.63
CA LEU A 341 -14.99 26.70 1.91
C LEU A 341 -14.31 27.25 0.63
N PHE A 342 -14.26 26.44 -0.44
CA PHE A 342 -13.73 26.87 -1.74
C PHE A 342 -14.63 27.91 -2.42
N PHE A 343 -15.95 27.77 -2.29
CA PHE A 343 -16.89 28.78 -2.80
C PHE A 343 -16.80 30.10 -2.04
N PHE A 344 -16.58 30.08 -0.72
CA PHE A 344 -16.41 31.31 0.05
C PHE A 344 -15.14 32.08 -0.28
N PHE A 345 -14.03 31.40 -0.65
CA PHE A 345 -12.80 32.08 -1.04
C PHE A 345 -12.81 32.64 -2.46
N PHE A 346 -13.63 32.09 -3.37
CA PHE A 346 -13.79 32.68 -4.70
C PHE A 346 -14.75 33.87 -4.73
N PHE A 347 -15.61 34.04 -3.73
CA PHE A 347 -16.51 35.19 -3.62
C PHE A 347 -15.91 36.39 -2.87
N PHE A 348 -14.74 36.27 -2.25
CA PHE A 348 -14.09 37.35 -1.48
C PHE A 348 -12.82 37.93 -2.14
N LEU A 349 -12.61 37.66 -3.44
CA LEU A 349 -11.46 38.17 -4.22
C LEU A 349 -11.88 38.82 -5.55
N ILE A 350 -13.12 39.31 -5.60
CA ILE A 350 -13.59 40.30 -6.58
C ILE A 350 -14.28 41.40 -5.77
N ASP A 351 -13.46 42.26 -5.18
CA ASP A 351 -13.66 43.71 -5.04
C ASP A 351 -12.30 44.34 -4.72
#